data_AF-A0A2N7TPL7-F1
#
_entry.id   AF-A0A2N7TPL7-F1
#
_cell.length_a   1.000
_cell.length_b   1.000
_cell.length_c   1.000
_cell.angle_alpha   90.00
_cell.angle_beta   90.00
_cell.angle_gamma   90.00
#
_symmetry.space_group_name_H-M   'P 1'
#
loop_
_entity.id
_entity.type
_entity.pdbx_description
1 polymer ?
#
loop_
_entity_poly.entity_id
_entity_poly.type
_entity_poly.pdbx_seq_one_letter_code
_entity_poly.pdbx_strand_id
1 'polypeptide(L)'
;MSDRQRLERLMMLRERRERLAQAALQEQHHRCQAEARRIDSLDGDLARERSDFDRLEREWFDAMQGTTLSAQELEQARQAIDDHYRRQAELTEARRAADLEHRRQLAERERCASEWVRRTRARQALGTLLERHRHADHIAAEGRQELDIEDDAPRGGK
;
A
#
# COMPACT_ATOMS: atom_id res chain seq x y z
N MET A 1 -31.29 -15.50 21.32
CA MET A 1 -30.56 -15.22 20.06
C MET A 1 -30.35 -16.55 19.37
N SER A 2 -30.83 -16.72 18.13
CA SER A 2 -30.64 -17.97 17.40
C SER A 2 -29.22 -18.07 16.83
N ASP A 3 -28.74 -19.28 16.56
CA ASP A 3 -27.40 -19.49 15.99
C ASP A 3 -27.27 -18.87 14.59
N ARG A 4 -28.36 -18.82 13.83
CA ARG A 4 -28.46 -18.05 12.58
C ARG A 4 -28.14 -16.57 12.77
N GLN A 5 -28.75 -15.91 13.76
CA GLN A 5 -28.50 -14.50 14.05
C GLN A 5 -27.04 -14.26 14.49
N ARG A 6 -26.43 -15.22 15.19
CA ARG A 6 -25.01 -15.16 15.57
C ARG A 6 -24.09 -15.28 14.35
N LEU A 7 -24.38 -16.18 13.41
CA LEU A 7 -23.61 -16.36 12.19
C LEU A 7 -23.73 -15.16 11.24
N GLU A 8 -24.93 -14.59 11.08
CA GLU A 8 -25.16 -13.37 10.30
C GLU A 8 -24.40 -12.17 10.89
N ARG A 9 -24.41 -11.99 12.23
CA ARG A 9 -23.59 -10.98 12.90
C ARG A 9 -22.09 -11.19 12.69
N LEU A 10 -21.63 -12.44 12.75
CA LEU A 10 -20.23 -12.76 12.51
C LEU A 10 -19.84 -12.47 11.05
N MET A 11 -20.73 -12.71 10.08
CA MET A 11 -20.51 -12.38 8.68
C MET A 11 -20.35 -10.88 8.48
N MET A 12 -21.29 -10.07 9.00
CA MET A 12 -21.19 -8.60 8.94
C MET A 12 -19.87 -8.09 9.53
N LEU A 13 -19.41 -8.67 10.65
CA LEU A 13 -18.13 -8.31 11.24
C LEU A 13 -16.93 -8.68 10.34
N ARG A 14 -16.96 -9.84 9.69
CA ARG A 14 -15.89 -10.28 8.77
C ARG A 14 -15.84 -9.42 7.52
N GLU A 15 -16.98 -9.10 6.93
CA GLU A 15 -17.07 -8.15 5.80
C GLU A 15 -16.50 -6.78 6.16
N ARG A 16 -16.88 -6.23 7.33
CA ARG A 16 -16.34 -4.97 7.80
C ARG A 16 -14.81 -5.02 7.94
N ARG A 17 -14.27 -6.09 8.52
CA ARG A 17 -12.83 -6.28 8.68
C ARG A 17 -12.09 -6.45 7.35
N GLU A 18 -12.68 -7.13 6.38
CA GLU A 18 -12.13 -7.24 5.02
C GLU A 18 -12.07 -5.87 4.34
N ARG A 19 -13.15 -5.08 4.39
CA ARG A 19 -13.18 -3.73 3.83
C ARG A 19 -12.13 -2.82 4.47
N LEU A 20 -11.97 -2.88 5.78
CA LEU A 20 -10.92 -2.12 6.49
C LEU A 20 -9.52 -2.56 6.07
N ALA A 21 -9.27 -3.85 5.92
CA ALA A 21 -7.97 -4.36 5.45
C ALA A 21 -7.68 -3.96 4.00
N GLN A 22 -8.72 -3.96 3.14
CA GLN A 22 -8.61 -3.48 1.76
C GLN A 22 -8.28 -1.99 1.70
N ALA A 23 -8.97 -1.16 2.49
CA ALA A 23 -8.71 0.27 2.57
C ALA A 23 -7.29 0.55 3.09
N ALA A 24 -6.83 -0.18 4.10
CA ALA A 24 -5.46 -0.07 4.60
C ALA A 24 -4.42 -0.44 3.52
N LEU A 25 -4.67 -1.48 2.72
CA LEU A 25 -3.80 -1.84 1.61
C LEU A 25 -3.75 -0.75 0.51
N GLN A 26 -4.89 -0.14 0.20
CA GLN A 26 -4.97 0.96 -0.77
C GLN A 26 -4.21 2.20 -0.29
N GLU A 27 -4.43 2.60 0.96
CA GLU A 27 -3.68 3.68 1.61
C GLU A 27 -2.17 3.42 1.56
N GLN A 28 -1.77 2.19 1.89
CA GLN A 28 -0.37 1.79 1.88
C GLN A 28 0.23 1.80 0.46
N HIS A 29 -0.57 1.45 -0.56
CA HIS A 29 -0.17 1.57 -1.96
C HIS A 29 0.08 3.03 -2.35
N HIS A 30 -0.78 3.96 -1.94
CA HIS A 30 -0.59 5.38 -2.18
C HIS A 30 0.68 5.92 -1.52
N ARG A 31 0.99 5.49 -0.30
CA ARG A 31 2.24 5.86 0.39
C ARG A 31 3.48 5.38 -0.36
N CYS A 32 3.49 4.12 -0.84
CA CYS A 32 4.58 3.62 -1.66
C CYS A 32 4.76 4.46 -2.94
N GLN A 33 3.67 4.83 -3.61
CA GLN A 33 3.72 5.68 -4.82
C GLN A 33 4.25 7.08 -4.51
N ALA A 34 3.84 7.67 -3.38
CA ALA A 34 4.30 8.98 -2.95
C ALA A 34 5.81 8.98 -2.70
N GLU A 35 6.33 7.98 -1.98
CA GLU A 35 7.78 7.86 -1.75
C GLU A 35 8.57 7.58 -3.05
N ALA A 36 8.03 6.77 -3.96
CA ALA A 36 8.67 6.57 -5.27
C ALA A 36 8.80 7.89 -6.06
N ARG A 37 7.73 8.69 -6.11
CA ARG A 37 7.75 10.02 -6.75
C ARG A 37 8.73 10.98 -6.06
N ARG A 38 8.85 10.87 -4.73
CA ARG A 38 9.81 11.67 -3.96
C ARG A 38 11.25 11.31 -4.33
N ILE A 39 11.56 10.02 -4.48
CA ILE A 39 12.87 9.56 -4.95
C ILE A 39 13.15 10.09 -6.36
N ASP A 40 12.20 9.94 -7.29
CA ASP A 40 12.35 10.44 -8.67
C ASP A 40 12.62 11.95 -8.70
N SER A 41 11.92 12.73 -7.86
CA SER A 41 12.15 14.16 -7.72
C SER A 41 13.56 14.48 -7.21
N LEU A 42 14.04 13.76 -6.19
CA LEU A 42 15.37 13.96 -5.61
C LEU A 42 16.48 13.57 -6.59
N ASP A 43 16.28 12.50 -7.36
CA ASP A 43 17.20 12.10 -8.42
C ASP A 43 17.25 13.18 -9.53
N GLY A 44 16.10 13.79 -9.85
CA GLY A 44 16.03 14.95 -10.74
C GLY A 44 16.75 16.19 -10.20
N ASP A 45 16.60 16.49 -8.91
CA ASP A 45 17.32 17.59 -8.23
C ASP A 45 18.83 17.36 -8.24
N LEU A 46 19.28 16.14 -7.94
CA LEU A 46 20.70 15.76 -7.99
C LEU A 46 21.28 15.91 -9.40
N ALA A 47 20.53 15.51 -10.43
CA ALA A 47 20.96 15.66 -11.81
C ALA A 47 21.07 17.13 -12.22
N ARG A 48 20.12 17.97 -11.81
CA ARG A 48 20.17 19.41 -12.05
C ARG A 48 21.35 20.07 -11.36
N GLU A 49 21.54 19.79 -10.07
CA GLU A 49 22.65 20.33 -9.27
C GLU A 49 24.01 20.01 -9.90
N ARG A 50 24.20 18.77 -10.38
CA ARG A 50 25.40 18.37 -11.13
C ARG A 50 25.54 19.12 -12.45
N SER A 51 24.48 19.19 -13.25
CA SER A 51 24.52 19.90 -14.53
C SER A 51 24.77 21.39 -14.38
N ASP A 52 24.24 22.02 -13.32
CA ASP A 52 24.46 23.43 -13.03
C ASP A 52 25.90 23.69 -12.61
N PHE A 53 26.48 22.80 -11.80
CA PHE A 53 27.89 22.86 -11.43
C PHE A 53 28.83 22.61 -12.61
N ASP A 54 28.57 21.60 -13.44
CA ASP A 54 29.34 21.33 -14.66
C ASP A 54 29.30 22.52 -15.64
N ARG A 55 28.18 23.27 -15.69
CA ARG A 55 28.08 24.50 -16.48
C ARG A 55 28.97 25.59 -15.90
N LEU A 56 28.89 25.80 -14.60
CA LEU A 56 29.64 26.83 -13.88
C LEU A 56 31.16 26.56 -13.89
N GLU A 57 31.60 25.30 -13.79
CA GLU A 57 33.01 24.93 -14.01
C GLU A 57 33.50 25.27 -15.42
N ARG A 58 32.69 25.01 -16.45
CA ARG A 58 33.02 25.38 -17.84
C ARG A 58 33.12 26.88 -18.02
N GLU A 59 32.18 27.65 -17.48
CA GLU A 59 32.20 29.11 -17.53
C GLU A 59 33.46 29.69 -16.88
N TRP A 60 33.89 29.14 -15.73
CA TRP A 60 35.15 29.56 -15.10
C TRP A 60 36.38 29.17 -15.91
N PHE A 61 36.39 27.97 -16.48
CA PHE A 61 37.51 27.53 -17.32
C PHE A 61 37.66 28.42 -18.56
N ASP A 62 36.54 28.78 -19.21
CA ASP A 62 36.53 29.68 -20.36
C ASP A 62 36.95 31.11 -19.98
N ALA A 63 36.47 31.63 -18.84
CA ALA A 63 36.84 32.95 -18.34
C ALA A 63 38.33 33.07 -17.95
N MET A 64 38.94 31.95 -17.51
CA MET A 64 40.36 31.85 -17.16
C MET A 64 41.29 31.76 -18.38
N GLN A 65 40.78 31.55 -19.60
CA GLN A 65 41.63 31.51 -20.80
C GLN A 65 42.19 32.91 -21.12
N GLY A 66 43.39 33.18 -20.60
CA GLY A 66 44.19 34.36 -20.93
C GLY A 66 44.09 35.53 -19.94
N THR A 67 43.34 35.37 -18.84
CA THR A 67 43.17 36.41 -17.81
C THR A 67 43.35 35.83 -16.42
N THR A 68 44.14 36.48 -15.56
CA THR A 68 44.29 36.07 -14.16
C THR A 68 43.08 36.55 -13.36
N LEU A 69 42.35 35.62 -12.73
CA LEU A 69 41.24 35.98 -11.84
C LEU A 69 41.75 36.85 -10.68
N SER A 70 40.93 37.82 -10.30
CA SER A 70 41.13 38.59 -9.08
C SER A 70 40.92 37.71 -7.84
N ALA A 71 41.48 38.12 -6.70
CA ALA A 71 41.29 37.43 -5.43
C ALA A 71 39.81 37.31 -5.03
N GLN A 72 38.98 38.29 -5.40
CA GLN A 72 37.54 38.27 -5.13
C GLN A 72 36.83 37.21 -5.97
N GLU A 73 37.16 37.08 -7.26
CA GLU A 73 36.57 36.07 -8.15
C GLU A 73 36.99 34.65 -7.72
N LEU A 74 38.23 34.47 -7.26
CA LEU A 74 38.69 33.20 -6.71
C LEU A 74 37.93 32.79 -5.43
N GLU A 75 37.68 33.73 -4.52
CA GLU A 75 36.91 33.44 -3.30
C GLU A 75 35.44 33.16 -3.61
N GLN A 76 34.85 33.88 -4.58
CA GLN A 76 33.49 33.57 -5.06
C GLN A 76 33.40 32.17 -5.67
N ALA A 77 34.40 31.78 -6.46
CA ALA A 77 34.44 30.44 -7.04
C ALA A 77 34.56 29.37 -5.96
N ARG A 78 35.46 29.57 -5.00
CA ARG A 78 35.61 28.68 -3.86
C ARG A 78 34.30 28.52 -3.07
N GLN A 79 33.62 29.62 -2.77
CA GLN A 79 32.34 29.59 -2.06
C GLN A 79 31.26 28.83 -2.84
N ALA A 80 31.16 29.04 -4.15
CA ALA A 80 30.21 28.32 -4.99
C ALA A 80 30.49 26.81 -5.06
N ILE A 81 31.77 26.40 -5.05
CA ILE A 81 32.17 24.98 -4.95
C ILE A 81 31.75 24.38 -3.61
N ASP A 82 32.03 25.09 -2.51
CA ASP A 82 31.68 24.63 -1.16
C ASP A 82 30.16 24.49 -0.98
N ASP A 83 29.40 25.44 -1.53
CA ASP A 83 27.93 25.40 -1.51
C ASP A 83 27.37 24.27 -2.38
N HIS A 84 27.95 24.01 -3.56
CA HIS A 84 27.60 22.86 -4.40
C HIS A 84 27.78 21.54 -3.65
N TYR A 85 28.96 21.31 -3.05
CA TYR A 85 29.23 20.07 -2.32
C TYR A 85 28.30 19.90 -1.13
N ARG A 86 28.00 20.98 -0.41
CA ARG A 86 27.03 20.96 0.69
C ARG A 86 25.65 20.56 0.17
N ARG A 87 25.19 21.21 -0.90
CA ARG A 87 23.88 20.93 -1.50
C ARG A 87 23.77 19.51 -2.02
N GLN A 88 24.81 19.01 -2.67
CA GLN A 88 24.88 17.64 -3.17
C GLN A 88 24.85 16.62 -2.02
N ALA A 89 25.54 16.90 -0.91
CA ALA A 89 25.50 16.06 0.28
C ALA A 89 24.08 16.01 0.89
N GLU A 90 23.44 17.17 1.08
CA GLU A 90 22.06 17.27 1.58
C GLU A 90 21.07 16.46 0.72
N LEU A 91 21.12 16.62 -0.61
CA LEU A 91 20.26 15.90 -1.53
C LEU A 91 20.53 14.39 -1.49
N THR A 92 21.80 13.99 -1.38
CA THR A 92 22.18 12.57 -1.28
C THR A 92 21.67 11.94 0.02
N GLU A 93 21.76 12.64 1.15
CA GLU A 93 21.21 12.19 2.43
C GLU A 93 19.69 12.09 2.38
N ALA A 94 19.01 13.11 1.83
CA ALA A 94 17.56 13.10 1.66
C ALA A 94 17.10 11.92 0.77
N ARG A 95 17.83 11.62 -0.30
CA ARG A 95 17.57 10.49 -1.19
C ARG A 95 17.74 9.15 -0.47
N ARG A 96 18.82 8.97 0.29
CA ARG A 96 19.02 7.77 1.11
C ARG A 96 17.91 7.58 2.15
N ALA A 97 17.47 8.66 2.78
CA ALA A 97 16.35 8.61 3.72
C ALA A 97 15.04 8.21 3.02
N ALA A 98 14.76 8.78 1.85
CA ALA A 98 13.59 8.42 1.04
C ALA A 98 13.62 6.96 0.59
N ASP A 99 14.77 6.41 0.19
CA ASP A 99 14.93 4.98 -0.14
C ASP A 99 14.61 4.07 1.04
N LEU A 100 15.12 4.41 2.23
CA LEU A 100 14.87 3.63 3.46
C LEU A 100 13.39 3.64 3.80
N GLU A 101 12.74 4.80 3.72
CA GLU A 101 11.31 4.91 3.97
C GLU A 101 10.51 4.17 2.88
N HIS A 102 10.87 4.28 1.61
CA HIS A 102 10.21 3.54 0.53
C HIS A 102 10.26 2.02 0.76
N ARG A 103 11.43 1.48 1.16
CA ARG A 103 11.58 0.06 1.52
C ARG A 103 10.70 -0.33 2.71
N ARG A 104 10.64 0.52 3.74
CA ARG A 104 9.75 0.33 4.88
C ARG A 104 8.29 0.30 4.45
N GLN A 105 7.87 1.22 3.58
CA GLN A 105 6.51 1.28 3.06
C GLN A 105 6.18 0.04 2.21
N LEU A 106 7.12 -0.49 1.41
CA LEU A 106 6.95 -1.74 0.67
C LEU A 106 6.73 -2.93 1.62
N ALA A 107 7.54 -3.05 2.68
CA ALA A 107 7.38 -4.11 3.67
C ALA A 107 6.02 -4.03 4.38
N GLU A 108 5.56 -2.83 4.71
CA GLU A 108 4.23 -2.64 5.31
C GLU A 108 3.10 -2.95 4.31
N ARG A 109 3.28 -2.66 3.01
CA ARG A 109 2.34 -3.05 1.96
C ARG A 109 2.17 -4.57 1.89
N GLU A 110 3.26 -5.33 1.99
CA GLU A 110 3.22 -6.79 2.01
C GLU A 110 2.47 -7.33 3.24
N ARG A 111 2.64 -6.70 4.40
CA ARG A 111 1.88 -7.01 5.62
C ARG A 111 0.39 -6.73 5.43
N CYS A 112 0.02 -5.56 4.91
CA CYS A 112 -1.38 -5.23 4.61
C CYS A 112 -1.99 -6.20 3.59
N ALA A 113 -1.24 -6.60 2.56
CA ALA A 113 -1.69 -7.54 1.55
C ALA A 113 -1.95 -8.93 2.15
N SER A 114 -1.02 -9.42 2.98
CA SER A 114 -1.16 -10.68 3.71
C SER A 114 -2.38 -10.65 4.65
N GLU A 115 -2.59 -9.52 5.33
CA GLU A 115 -3.75 -9.33 6.20
C GLU A 115 -5.06 -9.37 5.41
N TRP A 116 -5.14 -8.64 4.30
CA TRP A 116 -6.31 -8.63 3.45
C TRP A 116 -6.64 -10.02 2.90
N VAL A 117 -5.64 -10.78 2.44
CA VAL A 117 -5.83 -12.18 2.00
C VAL A 117 -6.36 -13.04 3.14
N ARG A 118 -5.78 -12.91 4.35
CA ARG A 118 -6.24 -13.64 5.55
C ARG A 118 -7.70 -13.33 5.87
N ARG A 119 -8.10 -12.05 5.82
CA ARG A 119 -9.49 -11.63 6.08
C ARG A 119 -10.46 -12.11 5.01
N THR A 120 -10.06 -12.04 3.74
CA THR A 120 -10.85 -12.53 2.60
C THR A 120 -11.12 -14.03 2.73
N ARG A 121 -10.07 -14.83 3.00
CA ARG A 121 -10.20 -16.28 3.23
C ARG A 121 -11.11 -16.58 4.42
N ALA A 122 -10.97 -15.83 5.50
CA ALA A 122 -11.84 -15.96 6.67
C ALA A 122 -13.31 -15.65 6.32
N ARG A 123 -13.60 -14.60 5.56
CA ARG A 123 -14.98 -14.31 5.12
C ARG A 123 -15.52 -15.44 4.24
N GLN A 124 -14.76 -15.89 3.25
CA GLN A 124 -15.14 -16.97 2.33
C GLN A 124 -15.48 -18.25 3.10
N ALA A 125 -14.63 -18.67 4.04
CA ALA A 125 -14.86 -19.86 4.86
C ALA A 125 -16.18 -19.76 5.67
N LEU A 126 -16.49 -18.58 6.21
CA LEU A 126 -17.77 -18.37 6.90
C LEU A 126 -18.97 -18.38 5.93
N GLY A 127 -18.78 -17.89 4.70
CA GLY A 127 -19.79 -17.94 3.63
C GLY A 127 -20.18 -19.37 3.30
N THR A 128 -19.18 -20.22 3.08
CA THR A 128 -19.38 -21.65 2.84
C THR A 128 -20.08 -22.35 4.01
N LEU A 129 -19.75 -22.00 5.26
CA LEU A 129 -20.47 -22.54 6.43
C LEU A 129 -21.93 -22.11 6.48
N LEU A 130 -22.22 -20.84 6.16
CA LEU A 130 -23.58 -20.32 6.09
C LEU A 130 -24.41 -21.01 5.00
N GLU A 131 -23.81 -21.24 3.83
CA GLU A 131 -24.46 -21.96 2.72
C GLU A 131 -24.79 -23.40 3.13
N ARG A 132 -23.85 -24.10 3.77
CA ARG A 132 -24.08 -25.46 4.30
C ARG A 132 -25.20 -25.50 5.34
N HIS A 133 -25.24 -24.51 6.24
CA HIS A 133 -26.31 -24.43 7.25
C HIS A 133 -27.68 -24.21 6.60
N ARG A 134 -27.77 -23.30 5.62
CA ARG A 134 -29.02 -23.04 4.88
C ARG A 134 -29.50 -24.28 4.13
N HIS A 135 -28.57 -25.04 3.54
CA HIS A 135 -28.90 -26.29 2.85
C HIS A 135 -29.42 -27.35 3.83
N ALA A 136 -28.80 -27.51 4.99
CA ALA A 136 -29.28 -28.43 6.03
C ALA A 136 -30.66 -28.02 6.58
N ASP A 137 -30.89 -26.71 6.79
CA ASP A 137 -32.20 -26.19 7.22
C ASP A 137 -33.28 -26.49 6.17
N HIS A 138 -32.94 -26.40 4.89
CA HIS A 138 -33.84 -26.69 3.78
C HIS A 138 -34.21 -28.18 3.73
N ILE A 139 -33.23 -29.09 3.78
CA ILE A 139 -33.47 -30.54 3.84
C ILE A 139 -34.34 -30.90 5.04
N ALA A 140 -34.06 -30.31 6.21
CA ALA A 140 -34.85 -30.56 7.41
C ALA A 140 -36.29 -30.04 7.29
N ALA A 141 -36.53 -28.97 6.51
CA ALA A 141 -37.87 -28.48 6.23
C ALA A 141 -38.63 -29.38 5.26
N GLU A 142 -37.97 -29.85 4.20
CA GLU A 142 -38.54 -30.84 3.27
C GLU A 142 -38.92 -32.12 3.99
N GLY A 143 -38.02 -32.68 4.81
CA GLY A 143 -38.32 -33.90 5.57
C GLY A 143 -39.47 -33.73 6.59
N ARG A 144 -39.64 -32.54 7.19
CA ARG A 144 -40.82 -32.28 8.03
C ARG A 144 -42.11 -32.26 7.20
N GLN A 145 -42.06 -31.62 6.04
CA GLN A 145 -43.20 -31.57 5.13
C GLN A 145 -43.58 -32.96 4.60
N GLU A 146 -42.60 -33.82 4.30
CA GLU A 146 -42.86 -35.22 3.91
C GLU A 146 -43.53 -36.01 5.04
N LEU A 147 -43.06 -35.88 6.29
CA LEU A 147 -43.68 -36.52 7.45
C LEU A 147 -45.12 -36.04 7.67
N ASP A 148 -45.38 -34.73 7.54
CA ASP A 148 -46.73 -34.17 7.68
C ASP A 148 -47.69 -34.77 6.61
N ILE A 149 -47.20 -34.98 5.38
CA ILE A 149 -47.97 -35.62 4.30
C ILE A 149 -48.25 -37.10 4.60
N GLU A 150 -47.28 -37.83 5.16
CA GLU A 150 -47.45 -39.24 5.54
C GLU A 150 -48.43 -39.43 6.71
N ASP A 151 -48.44 -38.50 7.67
CA ASP A 151 -49.36 -38.53 8.81
C ASP A 151 -50.80 -38.10 8.43
N ASP A 152 -50.97 -37.20 7.45
CA ASP A 152 -52.27 -36.77 6.93
C ASP A 152 -52.89 -37.75 5.89
N ALA A 153 -52.12 -38.74 5.42
CA ALA A 153 -52.63 -39.77 4.52
C ALA A 153 -53.66 -40.66 5.26
N PRO A 154 -54.93 -40.77 4.79
CA PRO A 154 -55.93 -41.56 5.47
C PRO A 154 -55.48 -43.03 5.48
N ARG A 155 -55.14 -43.54 6.66
CA ARG A 155 -54.94 -44.97 6.88
C ARG A 155 -56.25 -45.66 6.53
N GLY A 156 -56.30 -46.24 5.32
CA GLY A 156 -57.48 -46.89 4.77
C GLY A 156 -58.14 -47.81 5.80
N GLY A 157 -59.31 -47.39 6.27
CA GLY A 157 -60.19 -48.21 7.09
C GLY A 157 -60.68 -49.38 6.25
N LYS A 158 -60.53 -50.59 6.80
CA LYS A 158 -61.17 -51.81 6.31
C LYS A 158 -62.69 -51.71 6.42
#